data_AF-A0A497KFK8-F1
#
_entry.id   AF-A0A497KFK8-F1
#
_cell.length_a   1.000
_cell.length_b   1.000
_cell.length_c   1.000
_cell.angle_alpha   90.00
_cell.angle_beta   90.00
_cell.angle_gamma   90.00
#
_symmetry.space_group_name_H-M   'P 1'
#
loop_
_entity.id
_entity.type
_entity.pdbx_description
1 polymer ?
#
loop_
_entity_poly.entity_id
_entity_poly.type
_entity_poly.pdbx_seq_one_letter_code
_entity_poly.pdbx_strand_id
1 'polypeptide(L)'
;YAIRAALGFTNFYLERDCRVGFCVYNHDASQWEGPFEKKDKQPLDLELPGLEQMEPEVYIPESDEKILPTKKHTSRVLYPDTGKRQQYKITREMLHVEVKYSNESLKEAIHSSRRYIVGTQPLFVLISMIEGARIQGIVEGIKELHKYMGRVGGRPNIILFNVQGYNIAAQSDQEKIAAGFLTYHTKPYYEFLRGMGVTVLNWDPIEESFARALQRQRVGG
;
A
#
# COMPACT_ATOMS: atom_id res chain seq x y z
N TYR A 1 8.99 1.55 -10.69
CA TYR A 1 9.50 2.46 -9.64
C TYR A 1 9.23 1.99 -8.21
N ALA A 2 8.07 1.39 -7.92
CA ALA A 2 7.80 0.79 -6.60
C ALA A 2 8.90 -0.21 -6.14
N ILE A 3 9.36 -1.08 -7.05
CA ILE A 3 10.49 -2.01 -6.77
C ILE A 3 11.76 -1.25 -6.33
N ARG A 4 12.10 -0.16 -7.03
CA ARG A 4 13.29 0.65 -6.71
C ARG A 4 13.16 1.32 -5.34
N ALA A 5 11.98 1.86 -5.01
CA ALA A 5 11.71 2.43 -3.70
C ALA A 5 11.81 1.36 -2.61
N ALA A 6 11.23 0.18 -2.83
CA ALA A 6 11.23 -0.89 -1.86
C ALA A 6 12.64 -1.44 -1.58
N LEU A 7 13.45 -1.64 -2.63
CA LEU A 7 14.87 -1.99 -2.49
C LEU A 7 15.66 -0.90 -1.78
N GLY A 8 15.38 0.37 -2.07
CA GLY A 8 15.98 1.51 -1.38
C GLY A 8 15.70 1.51 0.11
N PHE A 9 14.45 1.31 0.52
CA PHE A 9 14.05 1.20 1.92
C PHE A 9 14.71 -0.01 2.60
N THR A 10 14.67 -1.17 1.96
CA THR A 10 15.21 -2.40 2.56
C THR A 10 16.71 -2.28 2.77
N ASN A 11 17.45 -1.72 1.79
CA ASN A 11 18.89 -1.50 1.93
C ASN A 11 19.18 -0.50 3.05
N PHE A 12 18.49 0.64 3.08
CA PHE A 12 18.69 1.67 4.08
C PHE A 12 18.51 1.16 5.52
N TYR A 13 17.49 0.35 5.77
CA TYR A 13 17.22 -0.17 7.11
C TYR A 13 18.09 -1.40 7.46
N LEU A 14 18.36 -2.29 6.51
CA LEU A 14 19.24 -3.44 6.76
C LEU A 14 20.69 -3.04 7.01
N GLU A 15 21.19 -1.97 6.37
CA GLU A 15 22.53 -1.40 6.63
C GLU A 15 22.66 -0.79 8.04
N ARG A 16 21.54 -0.52 8.71
CA ARG A 16 21.47 -0.01 10.09
C ARG A 16 21.09 -1.09 11.09
N ASP A 17 21.31 -2.35 10.74
CA ASP A 17 21.01 -3.54 11.56
C ASP A 17 19.54 -3.64 12.01
N CYS A 18 18.61 -3.03 11.26
CA CYS A 18 17.19 -3.15 11.53
C CYS A 18 16.65 -4.49 11.00
N ARG A 19 15.67 -5.08 11.69
CA ARG A 19 14.91 -6.25 11.20
C ARG A 19 13.90 -5.80 10.16
N VAL A 20 14.02 -6.29 8.93
CA VAL A 20 13.14 -5.88 7.82
C VAL A 20 12.35 -7.08 7.32
N GLY A 21 11.02 -6.96 7.38
CA GLY A 21 10.08 -7.87 6.72
C GLY A 21 9.62 -7.29 5.38
N PHE A 22 9.10 -8.14 4.51
CA PHE A 22 8.61 -7.74 3.20
C PHE A 22 7.37 -8.54 2.81
N CYS A 23 6.40 -7.87 2.20
CA CYS A 23 5.20 -8.49 1.67
C CYS A 23 4.74 -7.73 0.41
N VAL A 24 4.24 -8.48 -0.56
CA VAL A 24 3.55 -7.94 -1.74
C VAL A 24 2.06 -8.17 -1.56
N TYR A 25 1.28 -7.13 -1.79
CA TYR A 25 -0.18 -7.19 -1.80
C TYR A 25 -0.68 -6.65 -3.14
N ASN A 26 -1.88 -7.06 -3.52
CA ASN A 26 -2.52 -6.55 -4.73
C ASN A 26 -3.53 -5.49 -4.35
N HIS A 27 -3.44 -4.37 -5.07
CA HIS A 27 -4.30 -3.23 -4.87
C HIS A 27 -5.75 -3.51 -5.31
N ASP A 28 -5.93 -4.40 -6.29
CA ASP A 28 -7.21 -4.73 -6.91
C ASP A 28 -7.90 -5.91 -6.23
N ALA A 29 -7.21 -6.63 -5.33
CA ALA A 29 -7.78 -7.78 -4.64
C ALA A 29 -9.03 -7.41 -3.82
N SER A 30 -9.15 -6.16 -3.34
CA SER A 30 -10.34 -5.69 -2.62
C SER A 30 -11.60 -5.62 -3.49
N GLN A 31 -11.47 -5.53 -4.82
CA GLN A 31 -12.64 -5.53 -5.73
C GLN A 31 -13.19 -6.94 -5.99
N TRP A 32 -12.36 -7.97 -5.75
CA TRP A 32 -12.73 -9.38 -5.90
C TRP A 32 -13.07 -10.05 -4.56
N GLU A 33 -12.96 -9.30 -3.46
CA GLU A 33 -13.39 -9.72 -2.13
C GLU A 33 -14.92 -9.71 -2.05
N GLY A 34 -15.53 -10.83 -2.47
CA GLY A 34 -16.70 -11.31 -1.75
C GLY A 34 -16.34 -11.44 -0.26
N PRO A 35 -17.27 -11.17 0.67
CA PRO A 35 -16.95 -11.00 2.07
C PRO A 35 -16.22 -12.22 2.62
N PHE A 36 -15.03 -12.03 3.18
CA PHE A 36 -14.50 -12.92 4.21
C PHE A 36 -15.35 -12.77 5.48
N GLU A 37 -16.61 -13.17 5.38
CA GLU A 37 -17.52 -13.24 6.49
C GLU A 37 -17.35 -14.57 7.20
N LYS A 38 -16.88 -14.49 8.45
CA LYS A 38 -17.65 -15.18 9.49
C LYS A 38 -19.08 -14.67 9.33
N LYS A 39 -20.00 -15.61 9.10
CA LYS A 39 -21.45 -15.51 8.78
C LYS A 39 -22.32 -14.44 9.44
N ASP A 40 -21.82 -13.55 10.28
CA ASP A 40 -22.61 -12.53 10.92
C ASP A 40 -21.80 -11.22 10.99
N LYS A 41 -22.06 -10.31 10.03
CA LYS A 41 -22.28 -8.88 10.33
C LYS A 41 -22.74 -8.13 9.09
N GLN A 42 -23.86 -7.43 9.30
CA GLN A 42 -24.59 -6.56 8.38
C GLN A 42 -23.69 -5.62 7.56
N PRO A 43 -24.13 -5.23 6.34
CA PRO A 43 -23.40 -4.30 5.50
C PRO A 43 -23.20 -2.98 6.24
N LEU A 44 -21.93 -2.60 6.39
CA LEU A 44 -21.55 -1.30 6.92
C LEU A 44 -21.59 -0.32 5.74
N ASP A 45 -22.71 0.36 5.55
CA ASP A 45 -22.78 1.57 4.73
C ASP A 45 -21.91 2.62 5.40
N LEU A 46 -20.62 2.64 5.05
CA LEU A 46 -19.68 3.63 5.52
C LEU A 46 -19.49 4.68 4.45
N GLU A 47 -20.52 5.52 4.28
CA GLU A 47 -20.37 6.81 3.61
C GLU A 47 -19.23 7.57 4.30
N LEU A 48 -18.14 7.81 3.57
CA LEU A 48 -17.01 8.63 4.04
C LEU A 48 -17.51 10.08 4.10
N PRO A 49 -17.66 10.71 5.30
CA PRO A 49 -18.24 12.04 5.38
C PRO A 49 -17.32 13.07 4.70
N GLY A 50 -17.83 13.75 3.67
CA GLY A 50 -17.18 14.92 3.06
C GLY A 50 -16.31 14.68 1.82
N LEU A 51 -16.35 13.50 1.20
CA LEU A 51 -15.71 13.23 -0.09
C LEU A 51 -16.78 12.88 -1.14
N GLU A 52 -17.22 13.84 -1.94
CA GLU A 52 -18.01 13.55 -3.14
C GLU A 52 -17.14 12.75 -4.12
N GLN A 53 -17.45 11.46 -4.27
CA GLN A 53 -16.89 10.64 -5.32
C GLN A 53 -17.49 11.09 -6.65
N MET A 54 -16.73 11.86 -7.43
CA MET A 54 -17.14 12.40 -8.73
C MET A 54 -16.78 11.51 -9.91
N GLU A 55 -16.11 10.37 -9.66
CA GLU A 55 -15.83 9.36 -10.68
C GLU A 55 -17.01 8.39 -10.77
N PRO A 56 -17.57 8.13 -11.96
CA PRO A 56 -18.66 7.16 -12.09
C PRO A 56 -18.14 5.78 -11.70
N GLU A 57 -18.85 5.10 -10.80
CA GLU A 57 -18.65 3.68 -10.56
C GLU A 57 -18.77 2.94 -11.89
N VAL A 58 -17.67 2.33 -12.33
CA VAL A 58 -17.67 1.50 -13.53
C VAL A 58 -18.44 0.23 -13.19
N TYR A 59 -19.70 0.16 -13.63
CA TYR A 59 -20.51 -1.06 -13.56
C TYR A 59 -19.88 -2.13 -14.47
N ILE A 60 -19.20 -3.09 -13.86
CA ILE A 60 -18.76 -4.30 -14.53
C ILE A 60 -19.93 -5.28 -14.43
N PRO A 61 -20.59 -5.67 -15.54
CA PRO A 61 -21.69 -6.61 -15.49
C PRO A 61 -21.21 -7.94 -14.90
N GLU A 62 -21.99 -8.47 -13.94
CA GLU A 62 -21.76 -9.78 -13.34
C GLU A 62 -21.81 -10.85 -14.44
N SER A 63 -20.63 -11.31 -14.88
CA SER A 63 -20.55 -12.51 -15.70
C SER A 63 -20.70 -13.72 -14.78
N ASP A 64 -21.78 -14.49 -14.98
CA ASP A 64 -22.08 -15.81 -14.39
C ASP A 64 -21.07 -16.91 -14.83
N GLU A 65 -19.80 -16.56 -14.98
CA GLU A 65 -18.74 -17.55 -15.16
C GLU A 65 -18.36 -18.08 -13.78
N LYS A 66 -18.71 -19.34 -13.51
CA LYS A 66 -18.22 -20.09 -12.35
C LYS A 66 -16.70 -20.00 -12.33
N ILE A 67 -16.17 -19.13 -11.47
CA ILE A 67 -14.74 -18.92 -11.28
C ILE A 67 -14.17 -20.24 -10.76
N LEU A 68 -13.50 -20.97 -11.65
CA LEU A 68 -12.65 -22.10 -11.29
C LEU A 68 -11.70 -21.63 -10.18
N PRO A 69 -11.46 -22.43 -9.12
CA PRO A 69 -10.57 -22.03 -8.04
C PRO A 69 -9.16 -21.85 -8.61
N THR A 70 -8.81 -20.61 -8.95
CA THR A 70 -7.44 -20.22 -9.26
C THR A 70 -6.63 -20.61 -8.03
N LYS A 71 -5.66 -21.51 -8.23
CA LYS A 71 -4.77 -22.01 -7.17
C LYS A 71 -4.36 -20.80 -6.32
N LYS A 72 -4.69 -20.81 -5.03
CA LYS A 72 -4.26 -19.77 -4.08
C LYS A 72 -2.74 -19.70 -4.15
N HIS A 73 -2.21 -18.74 -4.89
CA HIS A 73 -0.81 -18.40 -4.82
C HIS A 73 -0.63 -17.73 -3.46
N THR A 74 -0.16 -18.50 -2.49
CA THR A 74 0.08 -18.02 -1.12
C THR A 74 1.00 -16.82 -1.18
N SER A 75 0.60 -15.67 -0.64
CA SER A 75 1.52 -14.54 -0.57
C SER A 75 2.79 -14.98 0.16
N ARG A 76 3.94 -14.67 -0.44
CA ARG A 76 5.23 -14.96 0.17
C ARG A 76 5.58 -13.81 1.10
N VAL A 77 5.01 -13.83 2.31
CA VAL A 77 5.42 -12.94 3.38
C VAL A 77 6.83 -13.34 3.82
N LEU A 78 7.79 -12.43 3.62
CA LEU A 78 9.13 -12.53 4.18
C LEU A 78 9.11 -11.91 5.58
N TYR A 79 9.31 -12.74 6.60
CA TYR A 79 9.30 -12.27 7.98
C TYR A 79 10.54 -11.42 8.32
N PRO A 80 10.43 -10.52 9.33
CA PRO A 80 11.52 -9.63 9.70
C PRO A 80 12.79 -10.35 10.15
N ASP A 81 13.90 -10.07 9.47
CA ASP A 81 15.24 -10.61 9.77
C ASP A 81 16.30 -9.54 9.43
N THR A 82 17.56 -9.79 9.80
CA THR A 82 18.69 -8.86 9.62
C THR A 82 19.73 -9.33 8.60
N GLY A 83 20.55 -8.40 8.12
CA GLY A 83 21.79 -8.69 7.39
C GLY A 83 21.63 -9.05 5.91
N LYS A 84 22.76 -9.37 5.28
CA LYS A 84 22.88 -9.60 3.82
C LYS A 84 22.02 -10.76 3.31
N ARG A 85 21.79 -11.79 4.13
CA ARG A 85 20.93 -12.92 3.76
C ARG A 85 19.49 -12.47 3.58
N GLN A 86 19.00 -11.60 4.46
CA GLN A 86 17.66 -11.03 4.33
C GLN A 86 17.57 -10.10 3.12
N GLN A 87 18.60 -9.26 2.92
CA GLN A 87 18.70 -8.40 1.74
C GLN A 87 18.60 -9.21 0.45
N TYR A 88 19.33 -10.33 0.35
CA TYR A 88 19.27 -11.21 -0.81
C TYR A 88 17.90 -11.83 -1.01
N LYS A 89 17.24 -12.32 0.06
CA LYS A 89 15.87 -12.88 -0.03
C LYS A 89 14.89 -11.86 -0.56
N ILE A 90 14.89 -10.65 -0.01
CA ILE A 90 13.99 -9.57 -0.44
C ILE A 90 14.30 -9.16 -1.87
N THR A 91 15.58 -8.97 -2.22
CA THR A 91 15.98 -8.60 -3.58
C THR A 91 15.57 -9.67 -4.59
N ARG A 92 15.75 -10.95 -4.25
CA ARG A 92 15.31 -12.05 -5.09
C ARG A 92 13.81 -12.05 -5.27
N GLU A 93 13.02 -11.90 -4.20
CA GLU A 93 11.56 -11.84 -4.34
C GLU A 93 11.12 -10.63 -5.19
N MET A 94 11.74 -9.46 -5.02
CA MET A 94 11.49 -8.27 -5.84
C MET A 94 11.68 -8.47 -7.34
N LEU A 95 12.65 -9.30 -7.74
CA LEU A 95 12.87 -9.64 -9.15
C LEU A 95 11.75 -10.52 -9.74
N HIS A 96 11.00 -11.23 -8.89
CA HIS A 96 9.91 -12.13 -9.30
C HIS A 96 8.52 -11.50 -9.07
N VAL A 97 8.46 -10.23 -8.64
CA VAL A 97 7.20 -9.49 -8.52
C VAL A 97 6.69 -9.16 -9.92
N GLU A 98 5.94 -10.07 -10.53
CA GLU A 98 5.03 -9.69 -11.61
C GLU A 98 3.75 -9.11 -11.00
N VAL A 99 3.25 -8.05 -11.62
CA VAL A 99 2.16 -7.16 -11.16
C VAL A 99 0.83 -7.90 -10.89
N LYS A 100 0.72 -9.21 -11.21
CA LYS A 100 -0.50 -10.02 -11.11
C LYS A 100 -0.47 -11.14 -10.06
N TYR A 101 0.59 -11.28 -9.24
CA TYR A 101 0.76 -12.50 -8.42
C TYR A 101 0.19 -12.51 -7.01
N SER A 102 -0.08 -11.37 -6.38
CA SER A 102 -0.74 -11.40 -5.08
C SER A 102 -2.25 -11.43 -5.30
N ASN A 103 -2.90 -12.49 -4.82
CA ASN A 103 -4.36 -12.50 -4.70
C ASN A 103 -4.80 -11.88 -3.36
N GLU A 104 -3.85 -11.52 -2.51
CA GLU A 104 -4.12 -11.03 -1.16
C GLU A 104 -4.16 -9.50 -1.15
N SER A 105 -5.19 -8.95 -0.50
CA SER A 105 -5.29 -7.52 -0.24
C SER A 105 -4.32 -7.08 0.85
N LEU A 106 -4.17 -5.77 1.00
CA LEU A 106 -3.32 -5.21 2.05
C LEU A 106 -3.75 -5.73 3.45
N LYS A 107 -5.06 -5.82 3.68
CA LYS A 107 -5.66 -6.33 4.93
C LYS A 107 -5.27 -7.78 5.20
N GLU A 108 -5.31 -8.65 4.19
CA GLU A 108 -4.89 -10.04 4.32
C GLU A 108 -3.39 -10.18 4.55
N ALA A 109 -2.56 -9.42 3.83
CA ALA A 109 -1.12 -9.37 4.04
C ALA A 109 -0.75 -8.97 5.48
N ILE A 110 -1.47 -8.00 6.05
CA ILE A 110 -1.33 -7.59 7.45
C ILE A 110 -1.80 -8.71 8.39
N HIS A 111 -2.93 -9.34 8.10
CA HIS A 111 -3.44 -10.45 8.90
C HIS A 111 -2.47 -11.64 8.94
N SER A 112 -1.84 -11.96 7.81
CA SER A 112 -0.82 -13.02 7.69
C SER A 112 0.44 -12.69 8.51
N SER A 113 0.82 -11.41 8.58
CA SER A 113 1.98 -10.93 9.35
C SER A 113 1.67 -10.59 10.82
N ARG A 114 0.43 -10.75 11.29
CA ARG A 114 -0.03 -10.33 12.64
C ARG A 114 0.85 -10.77 13.80
N ARG A 115 1.48 -11.95 13.73
CA ARG A 115 2.35 -12.48 14.81
C ARG A 115 3.59 -11.62 15.06
N TYR A 116 4.02 -10.86 14.06
CA TYR A 116 5.18 -9.95 14.15
C TYR A 116 4.78 -8.50 14.42
N ILE A 117 3.48 -8.21 14.38
CA ILE A 117 2.89 -6.88 14.60
C ILE A 117 2.36 -6.75 16.04
N VAL A 118 1.67 -7.79 16.53
CA VAL A 118 1.09 -7.76 17.88
C VAL A 118 2.20 -7.78 18.93
N GLY A 119 2.17 -6.81 19.84
CA GLY A 119 3.18 -6.69 20.91
C GLY A 119 4.43 -5.91 20.51
N THR A 120 4.51 -5.41 19.28
CA THR A 120 5.63 -4.60 18.78
C THR A 120 5.12 -3.24 18.26
N GLN A 121 6.04 -2.31 17.99
CA GLN A 121 5.75 -1.04 17.31
C GLN A 121 6.66 -0.87 16.09
N PRO A 122 6.48 -1.68 15.03
CA PRO A 122 7.32 -1.59 13.86
C PRO A 122 6.93 -0.37 13.02
N LEU A 123 7.90 0.12 12.24
CA LEU A 123 7.64 1.11 11.20
C LEU A 123 7.02 0.39 9.99
N PHE A 124 5.82 0.80 9.60
CA PHE A 124 5.17 0.31 8.39
C PHE A 124 5.47 1.23 7.23
N VAL A 125 6.14 0.71 6.20
CA VAL A 125 6.36 1.44 4.95
C VAL A 125 5.49 0.80 3.88
N LEU A 126 4.44 1.50 3.49
CA LEU A 126 3.55 1.13 2.40
C LEU A 126 4.03 1.85 1.13
N ILE A 127 4.26 1.11 0.06
CA ILE A 127 4.66 1.68 -1.23
C ILE A 127 3.54 1.35 -2.21
N SER A 128 2.82 2.38 -2.65
CA SER A 128 1.69 2.22 -3.58
C SER A 128 1.54 3.44 -4.48
N MET A 129 0.71 3.33 -5.50
CA MET A 129 0.14 4.48 -6.19
C MET A 129 -1.23 4.74 -5.57
N ILE A 130 -1.49 5.99 -5.17
CA ILE A 130 -2.79 6.36 -4.60
C ILE A 130 -3.73 6.72 -5.74
N GLU A 131 -4.86 6.01 -5.80
CA GLU A 131 -5.92 6.26 -6.77
C GLU A 131 -7.28 6.28 -6.07
N GLY A 132 -8.20 7.12 -6.56
CA GLY A 132 -9.54 7.29 -5.98
C GLY A 132 -10.33 6.00 -5.92
N ALA A 133 -10.43 5.29 -7.06
CA ALA A 133 -11.14 4.02 -7.18
C ALA A 133 -10.63 2.90 -6.26
N ARG A 134 -9.42 3.02 -5.71
CA ARG A 134 -8.74 1.94 -4.97
C ARG A 134 -8.41 2.29 -3.52
N ILE A 135 -8.71 3.52 -3.09
CA ILE A 135 -8.34 4.00 -1.75
C ILE A 135 -8.92 3.16 -0.62
N GLN A 136 -10.10 2.59 -0.81
CA GLN A 136 -10.76 1.77 0.19
C GLN A 136 -9.89 0.60 0.66
N GLY A 137 -9.18 -0.08 -0.25
CA GLY A 137 -8.28 -1.18 0.10
C GLY A 137 -7.12 -0.73 1.01
N ILE A 138 -6.60 0.48 0.80
CA ILE A 138 -5.56 1.08 1.67
C ILE A 138 -6.16 1.40 3.04
N VAL A 139 -7.35 2.00 3.07
CA VAL A 139 -8.05 2.37 4.31
C VAL A 139 -8.37 1.15 5.16
N GLU A 140 -8.86 0.06 4.56
CA GLU A 140 -9.11 -1.21 5.24
C GLU A 140 -7.84 -1.83 5.82
N GLY A 141 -6.74 -1.80 5.06
CA GLY A 141 -5.43 -2.23 5.56
C GLY A 141 -4.97 -1.40 6.76
N ILE A 142 -5.09 -0.08 6.71
CA ILE A 142 -4.72 0.80 7.83
C ILE A 142 -5.59 0.52 9.06
N LYS A 143 -6.90 0.31 8.90
CA LYS A 143 -7.80 -0.08 10.00
C LYS A 143 -7.38 -1.40 10.64
N GLU A 144 -7.01 -2.39 9.83
CA GLU A 144 -6.53 -3.69 10.33
C GLU A 144 -5.17 -3.58 11.05
N LEU A 145 -4.27 -2.69 10.63
CA LEU A 145 -3.04 -2.36 11.37
C LEU A 145 -3.36 -1.76 12.75
N HIS A 146 -4.26 -0.78 12.80
CA HIS A 146 -4.68 -0.14 14.04
C HIS A 146 -5.26 -1.15 15.03
N LYS A 147 -6.00 -2.15 14.54
CA LYS A 147 -6.56 -3.23 15.37
C LYS A 147 -5.48 -4.10 16.03
N TYR A 148 -4.40 -4.42 15.33
CA TYR A 148 -3.31 -5.22 15.91
C TYR A 148 -2.41 -4.42 16.85
N MET A 149 -2.24 -3.12 16.60
CA MET A 149 -1.41 -2.24 17.44
C MET A 149 -2.13 -1.59 18.62
N GLY A 150 -3.45 -1.36 18.49
CA GLY A 150 -4.26 -0.68 19.51
C GLY A 150 -4.27 -1.36 20.87
N ARG A 151 -3.95 -2.66 20.94
CA ARG A 151 -3.81 -3.40 22.22
C ARG A 151 -2.57 -2.99 23.04
N VAL A 152 -1.58 -2.36 22.42
CA VAL A 152 -0.32 -1.92 23.08
C VAL A 152 -0.29 -0.40 23.28
N GLY A 153 -1.40 0.30 22.98
CA GLY A 153 -1.60 1.71 23.35
C GLY A 153 -0.90 2.75 22.47
N GLY A 154 -0.35 2.36 21.31
CA GLY A 154 0.32 3.27 20.37
C GLY A 154 -0.41 3.42 19.04
N ARG A 155 -0.32 4.60 18.41
CA ARG A 155 -0.68 4.77 16.99
C ARG A 155 0.40 4.11 16.13
N PRO A 156 0.03 3.36 15.07
CA PRO A 156 1.00 2.76 14.17
C PRO A 156 1.82 3.86 13.47
N ASN A 157 3.14 3.69 13.40
CA ASN A 157 3.97 4.57 12.59
C ASN A 157 3.91 4.07 11.15
N ILE A 158 3.07 4.72 10.34
CA ILE A 158 2.83 4.34 8.94
C ILE A 158 3.36 5.44 8.04
N ILE A 159 4.28 5.07 7.14
CA ILE A 159 4.72 5.89 6.01
C ILE A 159 4.08 5.31 4.76
N LEU A 160 3.24 6.09 4.10
CA LEU A 160 2.73 5.77 2.77
C LEU A 160 3.54 6.52 1.74
N PHE A 161 4.33 5.79 0.98
CA PHE A 161 5.14 6.29 -0.10
C PHE A 161 4.35 6.18 -1.41
N ASN A 162 3.76 7.29 -1.81
CA ASN A 162 2.96 7.42 -3.02
C ASN A 162 3.88 7.62 -4.23
N VAL A 163 3.90 6.63 -5.13
CA VAL A 163 4.66 6.71 -6.39
C VAL A 163 3.79 7.40 -7.44
N GLN A 164 4.15 8.62 -7.84
CA GLN A 164 3.39 9.38 -8.83
C GLN A 164 3.66 8.83 -10.24
N GLY A 165 2.85 7.86 -10.68
CA GLY A 165 3.01 7.20 -11.98
C GLY A 165 2.58 8.08 -13.17
N TYR A 166 1.63 8.99 -12.98
CA TYR A 166 1.05 9.80 -14.07
C TYR A 166 2.05 10.75 -14.72
N ASN A 167 2.95 11.34 -13.92
CA ASN A 167 4.02 12.21 -14.42
C ASN A 167 5.03 11.46 -15.29
N ILE A 168 5.13 10.14 -15.12
CA ILE A 168 6.05 9.27 -15.86
C ILE A 168 5.46 8.88 -17.21
N ALA A 169 4.15 8.68 -17.26
CA ALA A 169 3.44 8.33 -18.49
C ALA A 169 3.25 9.53 -19.41
N ALA A 170 3.22 10.75 -18.85
CA ALA A 170 3.04 11.98 -19.60
C ALA A 170 4.31 12.39 -20.39
N GLN A 171 4.25 12.27 -21.72
CA GLN A 171 5.33 12.69 -22.62
C GLN A 171 4.98 14.01 -23.35
N SER A 172 3.70 14.24 -23.62
CA SER A 172 3.18 15.47 -24.25
C SER A 172 2.89 16.57 -23.22
N ASP A 173 2.95 17.84 -23.65
CA ASP A 173 2.59 18.98 -22.79
C ASP A 173 1.12 18.96 -22.36
N GLN A 174 0.22 18.41 -23.19
CA GLN A 174 -1.18 18.19 -22.82
C GLN A 174 -1.32 17.11 -21.74
N GLU A 175 -0.53 16.04 -21.83
CA GLU A 175 -0.54 14.94 -20.86
C GLU A 175 0.03 15.40 -19.52
N LYS A 176 1.04 16.28 -19.52
CA LYS A 176 1.58 16.88 -18.29
C LYS A 176 0.54 17.73 -17.57
N ILE A 177 -0.25 18.50 -18.31
CA ILE A 177 -1.37 19.27 -17.75
C ILE A 177 -2.41 18.32 -17.15
N ALA A 178 -2.77 17.24 -17.85
CA ALA A 178 -3.69 16.22 -17.35
C ALA A 178 -3.17 15.51 -16.08
N ALA A 179 -1.89 15.18 -16.02
CA ALA A 179 -1.25 14.61 -14.83
C ALA A 179 -1.30 15.58 -13.63
N GLY A 180 -1.17 16.89 -13.89
CA GLY A 180 -1.38 17.93 -12.89
C GLY A 180 -2.81 17.94 -12.32
N PHE A 181 -3.83 17.81 -13.18
CA PHE A 181 -5.23 17.69 -12.74
C PHE A 181 -5.46 16.44 -11.89
N LEU A 182 -4.94 15.27 -12.30
CA LEU A 182 -5.06 14.03 -11.51
C LEU A 182 -4.39 14.15 -10.13
N THR A 183 -3.26 14.84 -10.05
CA THR A 183 -2.58 15.12 -8.77
C THR A 183 -3.44 16.01 -7.87
N TYR A 184 -4.15 16.98 -8.43
CA TYR A 184 -5.07 17.82 -7.67
C TYR A 184 -6.27 17.04 -7.14
N HIS A 185 -6.89 16.20 -7.99
CA HIS A 185 -8.02 15.35 -7.59
C HIS A 185 -7.66 14.33 -6.50
N THR A 186 -6.39 13.92 -6.44
CA THR A 186 -5.93 12.98 -5.41
C THR A 186 -5.54 13.64 -4.09
N LYS A 187 -5.52 14.98 -4.02
CA LYS A 187 -5.16 15.71 -2.79
C LYS A 187 -6.07 15.43 -1.58
N PRO A 188 -7.41 15.38 -1.72
CA PRO A 188 -8.31 15.10 -0.59
C PRO A 188 -8.04 13.74 0.05
N TYR A 189 -7.66 12.75 -0.76
CA TYR A 189 -7.27 11.42 -0.30
C TYR A 189 -6.01 11.46 0.59
N TYR A 190 -5.04 12.32 0.28
CA TYR A 190 -3.84 12.47 1.11
C TYR A 190 -4.19 13.07 2.47
N GLU A 191 -5.09 14.06 2.51
CA GLU A 191 -5.55 14.70 3.74
C GLU A 191 -6.33 13.72 4.61
N PHE A 192 -7.20 12.91 3.99
CA PHE A 192 -7.93 11.85 4.68
C PHE A 192 -6.99 10.82 5.33
N LEU A 193 -6.00 10.33 4.58
CA LEU A 193 -5.01 9.36 5.09
C LEU A 193 -4.12 9.96 6.19
N ARG A 194 -3.75 11.24 6.08
CA ARG A 194 -3.05 11.96 7.15
C ARG A 194 -3.88 12.08 8.42
N GLY A 195 -5.20 12.31 8.28
CA GLY A 195 -6.15 12.28 9.39
C GLY A 195 -6.17 10.95 10.14
N MET A 196 -5.89 9.84 9.45
CA MET A 196 -5.75 8.50 10.04
C MET A 196 -4.37 8.24 10.69
N GLY A 197 -3.49 9.24 10.75
CA GLY A 197 -2.14 9.11 11.33
C GLY A 197 -1.10 8.54 10.37
N VAL A 198 -1.37 8.53 9.06
CA VAL A 198 -0.41 8.09 8.04
C VAL A 198 0.42 9.25 7.53
N THR A 199 1.75 9.08 7.53
CA THR A 199 2.66 10.03 6.89
C THR A 199 2.70 9.75 5.38
N VAL A 200 1.99 10.55 4.60
CA VAL A 200 1.95 10.43 3.13
C VAL A 200 3.09 11.21 2.50
N LEU A 201 3.98 10.50 1.78
CA LEU A 201 5.10 11.05 1.03
C LEU A 201 4.86 10.87 -0.47
N ASN A 202 4.73 11.98 -1.19
CA ASN A 202 4.64 11.98 -2.65
C ASN A 202 6.04 11.95 -3.24
N TRP A 203 6.32 10.94 -4.05
CA TRP A 203 7.58 10.78 -4.74
C TRP A 203 7.37 10.71 -6.24
N ASP A 204 7.97 11.68 -6.93
CA ASP A 204 8.18 11.63 -8.37
C ASP A 204 9.58 11.05 -8.64
N PRO A 205 9.68 9.85 -9.23
CA PRO A 205 10.96 9.22 -9.51
C PRO A 205 11.76 9.88 -10.64
N ILE A 206 11.16 10.78 -11.42
CA ILE A 206 11.83 11.54 -12.47
C ILE A 206 12.52 12.77 -11.87
N GLU A 207 11.80 13.49 -11.00
CA GLU A 207 12.31 14.74 -10.42
C GLU A 207 13.30 14.51 -9.27
N GLU A 208 13.08 13.49 -8.44
CA GLU A 208 13.81 13.32 -7.20
C GLU A 208 14.35 11.89 -7.01
N SER A 209 15.60 11.79 -6.55
CA SER A 209 16.16 10.50 -6.14
C SER A 209 15.54 10.03 -4.82
N PHE A 210 15.33 8.73 -4.69
CA PHE A 210 14.75 8.11 -3.49
C PHE A 210 15.42 8.56 -2.17
N ALA A 211 16.75 8.68 -2.17
CA ALA A 211 17.51 9.11 -1.00
C ALA A 211 17.17 10.55 -0.57
N ARG A 212 16.95 11.46 -1.54
CA ARG A 212 16.53 12.84 -1.25
C ARG A 212 15.09 12.89 -0.73
N ALA A 213 14.19 12.09 -1.31
CA ALA A 213 12.80 12.00 -0.85
C ALA A 213 12.71 11.53 0.62
N LEU A 214 13.57 10.60 1.04
CA LEU A 214 13.68 10.17 2.43
C LEU A 214 14.29 11.24 3.35
N GLN A 215 15.30 11.97 2.90
CA GLN A 215 15.91 13.05 3.69
C GLN A 215 14.91 14.15 3.99
N ARG A 216 14.03 14.49 3.03
CA ARG A 216 12.94 15.46 3.21
C ARG A 216 12.00 15.07 4.35
N GLN A 217 11.72 13.78 4.53
CA GLN A 217 10.91 13.30 5.64
C GLN A 217 11.55 13.61 7.00
N ARG A 218 12.88 13.50 7.11
CA ARG A 218 13.61 13.66 8.38
C ARG A 218 13.68 15.11 8.86
N VAL A 219 13.52 16.08 7.96
CA VAL A 219 13.60 17.52 8.27
C VAL A 219 12.24 18.12 8.64
N GLY A 220 11.14 17.43 8.34
CA GLY A 220 9.78 17.89 8.62
C GLY A 220 9.11 17.25 9.85
N GLY A 221 9.86 16.49 10.65
CA GLY A 221 9.40 15.85 11.89
C GLY A 221 9.90 16.57 13.13
#